data_AF-A0A239JCQ3-F1
#
_entry.id   AF-A0A239JCQ3-F1
#
_cell.length_a   1.000
_cell.length_b   1.000
_cell.length_c   1.000
_cell.angle_alpha   90.00
_cell.angle_beta   90.00
_cell.angle_gamma   90.00
#
_symmetry.space_group_name_H-M   'P 1'
#
loop_
_entity.id
_entity.type
_entity.pdbx_description
1 polymer ?
#
loop_
_entity_poly.entity_id
_entity_poly.type
_entity_poly.pdbx_seq_one_letter_code
_entity_poly.pdbx_strand_id
1 'polypeptide(L)'
;MFDTLIEIQRLAEGMRDHQIACLEAQLEELHTSPGNGMAGPFILAMTIANLVVPVTAAYVVPSHAIGLPGDCNTNWHLALFSVWPPTETVLLDLRNALFDDAPLSVRSRVELFSHDNSAMLAKCRAAGIQIYLHGAAR
;
A
#
# COMPACT_ATOMS: atom_id res chain seq x y z
N MET A 1 38.05 -34.32 18.05
CA MET A 1 38.48 -33.23 17.15
C MET A 1 37.67 -33.21 15.86
N PHE A 2 37.33 -34.37 15.26
CA PHE A 2 36.41 -34.46 14.13
C PHE A 2 34.96 -34.02 14.47
N ASP A 3 34.44 -34.37 15.66
CA ASP A 3 33.08 -33.99 16.06
C ASP A 3 32.86 -32.47 16.14
N THR A 4 33.88 -31.74 16.61
CA THR A 4 33.84 -30.29 16.75
C THR A 4 33.80 -29.58 15.39
N LEU A 5 34.50 -30.12 14.38
CA LEU A 5 34.48 -29.61 13.01
C LEU A 5 33.11 -29.82 12.34
N ILE A 6 32.48 -30.96 12.58
CA ILE A 6 31.13 -31.28 12.08
C ILE A 6 30.09 -30.35 12.72
N GLU A 7 30.19 -30.09 14.02
CA GLU A 7 29.30 -29.14 14.72
C GLU A 7 29.47 -27.70 14.21
N ILE A 8 30.70 -27.23 14.01
CA ILE A 8 30.97 -25.90 13.46
C ILE A 8 30.38 -25.78 12.05
N GLN A 9 30.55 -26.80 11.22
CA GLN A 9 30.02 -26.80 9.85
C GLN A 9 28.49 -26.78 9.84
N ARG A 10 27.84 -27.60 10.67
CA ARG A 10 26.38 -27.62 10.80
C ARG A 10 25.82 -26.30 11.34
N LEU A 11 26.52 -25.66 12.27
CA LEU A 11 26.14 -24.34 12.78
C LEU A 11 26.26 -23.27 11.69
N ALA A 12 27.34 -23.29 10.90
CA ALA A 12 27.54 -22.36 9.80
C ALA A 12 26.49 -22.52 8.69
N GLU A 13 26.08 -23.76 8.39
CA GLU A 13 24.97 -24.05 7.47
C GLU A 13 23.64 -23.53 8.02
N GLY A 14 23.32 -23.80 9.29
CA GLY A 14 22.10 -23.29 9.92
C GLY A 14 22.02 -21.75 9.99
N MET A 15 23.15 -21.08 10.25
CA MET A 15 23.22 -19.62 10.22
C MET A 15 22.99 -19.06 8.80
N ARG A 16 23.52 -19.73 7.78
CA ARG A 16 23.34 -19.35 6.38
C ARG A 16 21.88 -19.50 5.96
N ASP A 17 21.27 -20.63 6.27
CA ASP A 17 19.86 -20.90 5.92
C ASP A 17 18.92 -19.89 6.61
N HIS A 18 19.20 -19.55 7.88
CA HIS A 18 18.45 -18.52 8.59
C HIS A 18 18.60 -17.13 7.94
N GLN A 19 19.82 -16.76 7.54
CA GLN A 19 20.06 -15.49 6.85
C GLN A 19 19.35 -15.42 5.49
N ILE A 20 19.35 -16.53 4.73
CA ILE A 20 18.63 -16.62 3.46
C ILE A 20 17.13 -16.41 3.70
N ALA A 21 16.53 -17.12 4.66
CA ALA A 21 15.11 -16.98 4.98
C ALA A 21 14.76 -15.55 5.42
N CYS A 22 15.61 -14.88 6.20
CA CYS A 22 15.41 -13.49 6.58
C CYS A 22 15.48 -12.54 5.38
N LEU A 23 16.45 -12.73 4.49
CA LEU A 23 16.61 -11.90 3.29
C LEU A 23 15.47 -12.12 2.29
N GLU A 24 14.99 -13.35 2.14
CA GLU A 24 13.82 -13.67 1.31
C GLU A 24 12.55 -13.00 1.86
N ALA A 25 12.36 -13.02 3.19
CA ALA A 25 11.25 -12.31 3.82
C ALA A 25 11.33 -10.78 3.62
N GLN A 26 12.53 -10.21 3.73
CA GLN A 26 12.75 -8.78 3.48
C GLN A 26 12.57 -8.40 2.00
N LEU A 27 12.98 -9.26 1.07
CA LEU A 27 12.75 -9.08 -0.35
C LEU A 27 11.26 -9.13 -0.68
N GLU A 28 10.53 -10.09 -0.12
CA GLU A 28 9.07 -10.18 -0.28
C GLU A 28 8.40 -8.90 0.23
N GLU A 29 8.79 -8.40 1.41
CA GLU A 29 8.29 -7.14 1.96
C GLU A 29 8.57 -5.94 1.02
N LEU A 30 9.78 -5.85 0.46
CA LEU A 30 10.15 -4.81 -0.49
C LEU A 30 9.43 -4.94 -1.84
N HIS A 31 9.18 -6.16 -2.32
CA HIS A 31 8.38 -6.43 -3.52
C HIS A 31 6.92 -6.03 -3.32
N THR A 32 6.40 -6.19 -2.10
CA THR A 32 5.08 -5.71 -1.69
C THR A 32 5.05 -4.23 -1.33
N SER A 33 6.03 -3.44 -1.76
CA SER A 33 6.05 -1.99 -1.55
C SER A 33 5.97 -1.24 -2.87
N PRO A 34 5.23 -0.10 -2.95
CA PRO A 34 5.17 0.75 -4.14
C PRO A 34 6.51 1.43 -4.48
N GLY A 35 7.56 1.19 -3.68
CA GLY A 35 8.86 1.83 -3.79
C GLY A 35 8.85 3.25 -3.21
N ASN A 36 10.01 3.71 -2.73
CA ASN A 36 10.15 5.01 -2.07
C ASN A 36 9.72 6.20 -2.96
N GLY A 37 9.89 6.07 -4.28
CA GLY A 37 9.51 7.11 -5.25
C GLY A 37 8.01 7.40 -5.36
N MET A 38 7.15 6.46 -4.95
CA MET A 38 5.69 6.60 -5.08
C MET A 38 4.99 6.99 -3.77
N ALA A 39 5.67 6.85 -2.63
CA ALA A 39 5.10 7.19 -1.33
C ALA A 39 4.68 8.68 -1.24
N GLY A 40 5.56 9.60 -1.65
CA GLY A 40 5.28 11.03 -1.67
C GLY A 40 4.07 11.41 -2.53
N PRO A 41 4.03 10.99 -3.82
CA PRO A 41 2.86 11.20 -4.67
C PRO A 41 1.54 10.69 -4.08
N PHE A 42 1.53 9.50 -3.48
CA PHE A 42 0.32 8.96 -2.85
C PHE A 42 -0.11 9.73 -1.60
N ILE A 43 0.83 10.18 -0.77
CA ILE A 43 0.54 11.04 0.39
C ILE A 43 -0.10 12.36 -0.08
N LEU A 44 0.44 12.97 -1.14
CA LEU A 44 -0.11 14.21 -1.70
C LEU A 44 -1.51 13.98 -2.27
N ALA A 45 -1.71 12.93 -3.05
CA ALA A 45 -3.04 12.58 -3.59
C ALA A 45 -4.08 12.31 -2.48
N MET A 46 -3.69 11.61 -1.40
CA MET A 46 -4.54 11.42 -0.23
C MET A 46 -4.87 12.76 0.45
N THR A 47 -3.90 13.67 0.55
CA THR A 47 -4.09 14.99 1.16
C THR A 47 -5.08 15.82 0.36
N ILE A 48 -4.94 15.86 -0.97
CA ILE A 48 -5.88 16.53 -1.88
C ILE A 48 -7.27 15.91 -1.76
N ALA A 49 -7.37 14.58 -1.80
CA ALA A 49 -8.64 13.88 -1.68
C ALA A 49 -9.34 14.19 -0.36
N ASN A 50 -8.60 14.29 0.75
CA ASN A 50 -9.14 14.60 2.06
C ASN A 50 -9.69 16.03 2.19
N LEU A 51 -9.30 16.95 1.30
CA LEU A 51 -9.90 18.29 1.22
C LEU A 51 -11.30 18.26 0.60
N VAL A 52 -11.58 17.26 -0.24
CA VAL A 52 -12.86 17.10 -0.96
C VAL A 52 -13.82 16.20 -0.19
N VAL A 53 -13.33 15.08 0.33
CA VAL A 53 -14.13 14.08 1.04
C VAL A 53 -13.41 13.64 2.32
N PRO A 54 -14.10 13.57 3.47
CA PRO A 54 -13.50 13.06 4.70
C PRO A 54 -13.04 11.61 4.54
N VAL A 55 -11.72 11.39 4.64
CA VAL A 55 -11.09 10.06 4.56
C VAL A 55 -10.90 9.49 5.97
N THR A 56 -11.47 8.31 6.21
CA THR A 56 -11.33 7.55 7.46
C THR A 56 -10.12 6.62 7.46
N ALA A 57 -9.81 6.04 6.30
CA ALA A 57 -8.69 5.14 6.13
C ALA A 57 -8.18 5.22 4.68
N ALA A 58 -6.88 5.05 4.52
CA ALA A 58 -6.22 5.09 3.22
C ALA A 58 -5.16 4.00 3.14
N TYR A 59 -5.14 3.28 2.03
CA TYR A 59 -4.18 2.20 1.77
C TYR A 59 -3.62 2.33 0.36
N VAL A 60 -2.30 2.13 0.21
CA VAL A 60 -1.68 1.87 -1.10
C VAL A 60 -1.72 0.38 -1.32
N VAL A 61 -2.42 -0.05 -2.36
CA VAL A 61 -2.70 -1.45 -2.67
C VAL A 61 -2.31 -1.76 -4.10
N PRO A 62 -1.86 -2.98 -4.41
CA PRO A 62 -1.65 -3.38 -5.79
C PRO A 62 -3.02 -3.51 -6.51
N SER A 63 -3.08 -3.26 -7.82
CA SER A 63 -4.33 -3.24 -8.61
C SER A 63 -5.17 -4.52 -8.43
N HIS A 64 -4.50 -5.67 -8.35
CA HIS A 64 -5.17 -6.96 -8.20
C HIS A 64 -5.95 -7.10 -6.88
N ALA A 65 -5.54 -6.40 -5.81
CA ALA A 65 -6.20 -6.45 -4.51
C ALA A 65 -7.61 -5.84 -4.54
N ILE A 66 -7.83 -4.89 -5.45
CA ILE A 66 -9.10 -4.19 -5.67
C ILE A 66 -9.82 -4.62 -6.95
N GLY A 67 -9.34 -5.69 -7.60
CA GLY A 67 -9.96 -6.26 -8.81
C GLY A 67 -9.77 -5.41 -10.08
N LEU A 68 -8.79 -4.50 -10.09
CA LEU A 68 -8.46 -3.72 -11.28
C LEU A 68 -7.44 -4.46 -12.17
N PRO A 69 -7.57 -4.35 -13.50
CA PRO A 69 -6.60 -4.91 -14.42
C PRO A 69 -5.26 -4.18 -14.25
N GLY A 70 -4.20 -4.94 -13.99
CA GLY A 70 -2.85 -4.42 -13.86
C GLY A 70 -1.86 -5.55 -13.64
N ASP A 71 -0.62 -5.35 -14.09
CA ASP A 71 0.46 -6.28 -13.76
C ASP A 71 0.59 -6.37 -12.24
N CYS A 72 0.59 -7.62 -11.75
CA CYS A 72 0.53 -7.97 -10.33
C CYS A 72 1.60 -7.28 -9.46
N ASN A 73 2.70 -6.81 -10.06
CA ASN A 73 3.87 -6.28 -9.34
C ASN A 73 4.20 -4.81 -9.59
N THR A 74 3.51 -4.09 -10.48
CA THR A 74 3.94 -2.72 -10.88
C THR A 74 2.85 -1.67 -10.85
N ASN A 75 1.59 -2.04 -10.67
CA ASN A 75 0.49 -1.08 -10.67
C ASN A 75 -0.15 -0.97 -9.28
N TRP A 76 0.12 0.16 -8.61
CA TRP A 76 -0.35 0.48 -7.27
C TRP A 76 -1.41 1.56 -7.31
N HIS A 77 -2.42 1.45 -6.45
CA HIS A 77 -3.54 2.38 -6.32
C HIS A 77 -3.67 2.85 -4.88
N LEU A 78 -4.18 4.07 -4.72
CA LEU A 78 -4.60 4.62 -3.44
C LEU A 78 -6.07 4.31 -3.24
N ALA A 79 -6.37 3.36 -2.35
CA ALA A 79 -7.73 3.06 -1.91
C ALA A 79 -8.08 3.94 -0.70
N LEU A 80 -9.06 4.82 -0.87
CA LEU A 80 -9.58 5.73 0.15
C LEU A 80 -10.93 5.23 0.64
N PHE A 81 -11.14 5.30 1.96
CA PHE A 81 -12.40 4.92 2.59
C PHE A 81 -13.01 6.15 3.26
N SER A 82 -14.21 6.52 2.86
CA SER A 82 -14.96 7.65 3.40
C SER A 82 -16.09 7.21 4.33
N VAL A 83 -16.44 8.02 5.33
CA VAL A 83 -17.51 7.70 6.31
C VAL A 83 -18.84 7.46 5.61
N TRP A 84 -19.09 8.21 4.54
CA TRP A 84 -20.36 8.22 3.83
C TRP A 84 -20.20 7.64 2.44
N PRO A 85 -21.22 6.98 1.88
CA PRO A 85 -21.20 6.59 0.48
C PRO A 85 -20.96 7.81 -0.42
N PRO A 86 -19.96 7.78 -1.32
CA PRO A 86 -19.66 8.92 -2.15
C PRO A 86 -20.79 9.17 -3.16
N THR A 87 -21.25 10.41 -3.25
CA THR A 87 -22.21 10.84 -4.27
C THR A 87 -21.50 11.11 -5.59
N GLU A 88 -22.24 11.09 -6.71
CA GLU A 88 -21.67 11.39 -8.03
C GLU A 88 -21.00 12.77 -8.10
N THR A 89 -21.56 13.76 -7.40
CA THR A 89 -20.98 15.11 -7.28
C THR A 89 -19.63 15.09 -6.59
N VAL A 90 -19.51 14.39 -5.46
CA VAL A 90 -18.25 14.25 -4.72
C VAL A 90 -17.20 13.51 -5.54
N LEU A 91 -17.60 12.48 -6.30
CA LEU A 91 -16.70 11.77 -7.20
C LEU A 91 -16.18 12.67 -8.32
N LEU A 92 -17.03 13.53 -8.87
CA LEU A 92 -16.64 14.50 -9.89
C LEU A 92 -15.68 15.55 -9.34
N ASP A 93 -15.99 16.12 -8.18
CA ASP A 93 -15.15 17.12 -7.52
C ASP A 93 -13.79 16.54 -7.14
N LEU A 94 -13.77 15.31 -6.62
CA LEU A 94 -12.54 14.59 -6.30
C LEU A 94 -11.69 14.39 -7.55
N ARG A 95 -12.30 13.95 -8.65
CA ARG A 95 -11.60 13.75 -9.91
C ARG A 95 -11.00 15.05 -10.44
N ASN A 96 -11.73 16.16 -10.34
CA ASN A 96 -11.25 17.47 -10.78
C ASN A 96 -10.06 17.93 -9.92
N ALA A 97 -10.19 17.87 -8.58
CA ALA A 97 -9.11 18.24 -7.66
C ALA A 97 -7.84 17.40 -7.88
N LEU A 98 -7.99 16.08 -8.07
CA LEU A 98 -6.86 15.21 -8.39
C LEU A 98 -6.26 15.52 -9.77
N PHE A 99 -7.08 15.90 -10.75
CA PHE A 99 -6.59 16.22 -12.09
C PHE A 99 -5.75 17.50 -12.10
N ASP A 100 -6.17 18.50 -11.33
CA ASP A 100 -5.56 19.82 -11.25
C ASP A 100 -4.28 19.81 -10.39
N ASP A 101 -4.31 19.13 -9.23
CA ASP A 101 -3.27 19.28 -8.21
C ASP A 101 -2.42 18.02 -7.97
N ALA A 102 -2.89 16.82 -8.35
CA ALA A 102 -2.17 15.58 -8.02
C ALA A 102 -1.09 15.23 -9.08
N PRO A 103 0.01 14.57 -8.67
CA PRO A 103 1.03 14.15 -9.61
C PRO A 103 0.49 13.21 -10.70
N LEU A 104 0.98 13.40 -11.93
CA LEU A 104 0.57 12.63 -13.10
C LEU A 104 0.69 11.11 -12.89
N SER A 105 1.65 10.66 -12.08
CA SER A 105 1.90 9.25 -11.76
C SER A 105 0.80 8.57 -10.95
N VAL A 106 -0.01 9.33 -10.19
CA VAL A 106 -0.99 8.78 -9.25
C VAL A 106 -2.40 9.33 -9.43
N ARG A 107 -2.59 10.44 -10.14
CA ARG A 107 -3.90 11.11 -10.25
C ARG A 107 -5.04 10.23 -10.75
N SER A 108 -4.73 9.26 -11.61
CA SER A 108 -5.70 8.29 -12.17
C SER A 108 -5.71 6.96 -11.44
N ARG A 109 -5.08 6.88 -10.27
CA ARG A 109 -4.91 5.65 -9.47
C ARG A 109 -5.44 5.84 -8.05
N VAL A 110 -6.48 6.67 -7.91
CA VAL A 110 -7.14 6.94 -6.64
C VAL A 110 -8.56 6.40 -6.72
N GLU A 111 -8.88 5.49 -5.83
CA GLU A 111 -10.18 4.82 -5.75
C GLU A 111 -10.86 5.20 -4.44
N LEU A 112 -12.13 5.60 -4.50
CA LEU A 112 -12.91 5.97 -3.33
C LEU A 112 -13.98 4.93 -3.03
N PHE A 113 -13.97 4.41 -1.81
CA PHE A 113 -14.91 3.44 -1.28
C PHE A 113 -15.67 4.02 -0.08
N SER A 114 -16.85 3.47 0.20
CA SER A 114 -17.54 3.68 1.47
C SER A 114 -16.86 2.85 2.57
N HIS A 115 -16.80 3.36 3.79
CA HIS A 115 -16.29 2.65 4.97
C HIS A 115 -17.12 1.40 5.28
N ASP A 116 -18.40 1.38 4.90
CA ASP A 116 -19.28 0.22 5.05
C ASP A 116 -18.88 -0.97 4.15
N ASN A 117 -17.99 -0.75 3.17
CA ASN A 117 -17.43 -1.81 2.35
C ASN A 117 -16.34 -2.60 3.10
N SER A 118 -16.75 -3.29 4.16
CA SER A 118 -15.89 -4.03 5.09
C SER A 118 -15.05 -5.11 4.39
N ALA A 119 -15.59 -5.76 3.36
CA ALA A 119 -14.88 -6.74 2.57
C ALA A 119 -13.71 -6.12 1.81
N MET A 120 -13.91 -4.95 1.18
CA MET A 120 -12.83 -4.23 0.50
C MET A 120 -11.81 -3.67 1.48
N LEU A 121 -12.27 -3.14 2.62
CA LEU A 121 -11.38 -2.65 3.67
C LEU A 121 -10.47 -3.77 4.20
N ALA A 122 -11.02 -4.97 4.42
CA ALA A 122 -10.24 -6.13 4.85
C ALA A 122 -9.19 -6.55 3.80
N LYS A 123 -9.55 -6.55 2.50
CA LYS A 123 -8.60 -6.81 1.42
C LYS A 123 -7.48 -5.79 1.37
N CYS A 124 -7.82 -4.50 1.46
CA CYS A 124 -6.85 -3.41 1.44
C CYS A 124 -5.93 -3.45 2.66
N ARG A 125 -6.44 -3.84 3.83
CA ARG A 125 -5.63 -4.03 5.03
C ARG A 125 -4.69 -5.24 4.91
N ALA A 126 -5.10 -6.31 4.25
CA ALA A 126 -4.30 -7.51 4.10
C ALA A 126 -3.20 -7.38 3.05
N ALA A 127 -3.47 -6.66 1.95
CA ALA A 127 -2.57 -6.57 0.79
C ALA A 127 -1.90 -5.20 0.62
N GLY A 128 -2.27 -4.21 1.42
CA GLY A 128 -1.85 -2.82 1.24
C GLY A 128 -1.09 -2.25 2.40
N ILE A 129 -0.45 -1.11 2.13
CA ILE A 129 0.27 -0.30 3.11
C ILE A 129 -0.63 0.84 3.53
N GLN A 130 -0.94 0.92 4.83
CA GLN A 130 -1.73 2.01 5.36
C GLN A 130 -0.94 3.32 5.32
N ILE A 131 -1.55 4.37 4.79
CA ILE A 131 -1.01 5.74 4.86
C ILE A 131 -1.80 6.55 5.87
N TYR A 132 -1.10 7.42 6.57
CA TYR A 132 -1.67 8.35 7.53
C TYR A 132 -1.47 9.78 7.04
N LEU A 133 -2.52 10.59 7.13
CA LEU A 133 -2.41 12.03 6.96
C LEU A 133 -1.50 12.58 8.06
N HIS A 134 -0.48 13.35 7.67
CA HIS A 134 0.37 14.04 8.63
C HIS A 134 -0.51 14.94 9.51
N GLY A 135 -0.54 14.66 10.83
CA GLY A 135 -1.36 15.38 11.80
C GLY A 135 -2.43 14.55 12.50
N ALA A 136 -2.75 13.35 12.02
CA ALA A 136 -3.54 12.37 12.77
C ALA A 136 -2.62 11.67 13.77
N ALA A 137 -2.52 12.22 14.99
CA ALA A 137 -1.81 11.58 16.09
C ALA A 137 -2.40 10.17 16.33
N ARG A 138 -1.50 9.20 16.56
CA ARG A 138 -1.84 7.83 17.01
C ARG A 138 -2.64 7.84 18.30
#